data_AF-A0A842NDD0-F1
#
_entry.id   AF-A0A842NDD0-F1
#
_cell.length_a   1.000
_cell.length_b   1.000
_cell.length_c   1.000
_cell.angle_alpha   90.00
_cell.angle_beta   90.00
_cell.angle_gamma   90.00
#
_symmetry.space_group_name_H-M   'P 1'
#
loop_
_entity.id
_entity.type
_entity.pdbx_description
1 polymer ?
#
loop_
_entity_poly.entity_id
_entity_poly.type
_entity_poly.pdbx_seq_one_letter_code
_entity_poly.pdbx_strand_id
1 'polypeptide(L)' 'PGSRKGAKFSVVPRKTRWMGRIRAQRRRLKRLRERRTITVSTYRNLYRKAKGVIFRSVADMERYINENDLRRRTFG' A
#
# COMPACT_ATOMS: atom_id res chain seq x y z
N PRO A 1 8.62 28.63 3.23
CA PRO A 1 7.39 28.70 4.07
C PRO A 1 6.49 29.93 3.83
N GLY A 2 6.99 31.04 3.27
CA GLY A 2 6.23 32.31 3.16
C GLY A 2 5.19 32.44 2.05
N SER A 3 5.09 31.49 1.11
CA SER A 3 4.17 31.58 -0.04
C SER A 3 2.85 30.82 0.13
N ARG A 4 2.69 30.01 1.18
CA ARG A 4 1.45 29.28 1.47
C ARG A 4 0.60 30.07 2.45
N LYS A 5 -0.50 30.65 1.98
CA LYS A 5 -1.41 31.50 2.78
C LYS A 5 -2.62 30.74 3.38
N GLY A 6 -2.58 29.41 3.43
CA GLY A 6 -3.71 28.57 3.87
C GLY A 6 -3.36 27.58 4.98
N ALA A 7 -4.38 27.14 5.73
CA ALA A 7 -4.24 26.14 6.79
C ALA A 7 -3.61 24.82 6.29
N LYS A 8 -3.06 24.00 7.19
CA LYS A 8 -2.26 22.78 6.90
C LYS A 8 -2.90 21.80 5.88
N PHE A 9 -4.22 21.73 5.80
CA PHE A 9 -4.96 20.83 4.91
C PHE A 9 -5.80 21.56 3.84
N SER A 10 -5.56 22.86 3.64
CA SER A 10 -6.27 23.69 2.65
C SER A 10 -6.01 23.24 1.21
N VAL A 11 -4.77 22.83 0.90
CA VAL A 11 -4.37 22.37 -0.43
C VAL A 11 -4.77 20.91 -0.67
N VAL A 12 -4.54 20.04 0.32
CA VAL A 12 -4.88 18.61 0.23
C VAL A 12 -5.65 18.19 1.49
N PRO A 13 -6.95 17.90 1.36
CA PRO A 13 -7.75 17.41 2.47
C PRO A 13 -7.26 16.06 3.01
N ARG A 14 -7.49 15.81 4.30
CA ARG A 14 -7.12 14.55 5.00
C ARG A 14 -7.68 13.31 4.28
N LYS A 15 -8.94 13.38 3.85
CA LYS A 15 -9.62 12.30 3.12
C LYS A 15 -8.93 11.98 1.79
N THR A 16 -8.58 13.01 1.01
CA THR A 16 -7.88 12.85 -0.28
C THR A 16 -6.51 12.20 -0.09
N ARG A 17 -5.76 12.62 0.94
CA ARG A 17 -4.48 12.01 1.30
C ARG A 17 -4.61 10.54 1.67
N TRP A 18 -5.62 10.19 2.49
CA TRP A 18 -5.91 8.81 2.85
C TRP A 18 -6.32 7.97 1.63
N MET A 19 -7.18 8.51 0.76
CA MET A 19 -7.60 7.86 -0.49
C MET A 19 -6.41 7.58 -1.41
N GLY A 20 -5.50 8.55 -1.58
CA GLY A 20 -4.31 8.37 -2.40
C GLY A 20 -3.42 7.23 -1.89
N ARG A 21 -3.21 7.19 -0.58
CA ARG A 21 -2.41 6.15 0.08
C ARG A 21 -3.00 4.75 -0.09
N ILE A 22 -4.29 4.57 0.24
CA ILE A 22 -4.92 3.25 0.15
C ILE A 22 -5.02 2.76 -1.30
N ARG A 23 -5.31 3.65 -2.27
CA ARG A 23 -5.37 3.32 -3.69
C ARG A 23 -4.00 2.89 -4.23
N ALA A 24 -2.92 3.57 -3.82
CA ALA A 24 -1.56 3.21 -4.21
C ALA A 24 -1.18 1.80 -3.72
N GLN A 25 -1.45 1.48 -2.45
CA GLN A 25 -1.21 0.15 -1.87
C GLN A 25 -1.99 -0.94 -2.59
N ARG A 26 -3.30 -0.74 -2.78
CA ARG A 26 -4.16 -1.72 -3.49
C ARG A 26 -3.72 -1.95 -4.93
N ARG A 27 -3.34 -0.89 -5.65
CA ARG A 27 -2.83 -1.00 -7.02
C ARG A 27 -1.54 -1.83 -7.07
N ARG A 28 -0.64 -1.65 -6.10
CA ARG A 28 0.58 -2.47 -6.02
C ARG A 28 0.27 -3.94 -5.71
N LEU A 29 -0.60 -4.22 -4.75
CA LEU A 29 -1.04 -5.59 -4.44
C LEU A 29 -1.68 -6.29 -5.65
N LYS A 30 -2.52 -5.58 -6.41
CA LYS A 30 -3.13 -6.10 -7.64
C LYS A 30 -2.05 -6.52 -8.65
N ARG A 31 -1.05 -5.67 -8.90
CA ARG A 31 0.08 -5.99 -9.79
C ARG A 31 0.90 -7.20 -9.33
N LEU A 32 1.17 -7.31 -8.02
CA LEU A 32 1.90 -8.47 -7.47
C LEU A 32 1.13 -9.78 -7.66
N ARG A 33 -0.20 -9.73 -7.53
CA ARG A 33 -1.07 -10.88 -7.79
C ARG A 33 -1.09 -11.24 -9.28
N GLU A 34 -1.23 -10.25 -10.16
CA GLU A 34 -1.26 -10.46 -11.63
C GLU A 34 0.05 -11.07 -12.14
N ARG A 35 1.20 -10.61 -11.61
CA ARG A 35 2.52 -11.19 -11.90
C ARG A 35 2.79 -12.52 -11.19
N ARG A 36 1.79 -13.07 -10.47
CA ARG A 36 1.90 -14.29 -9.67
C ARG A 36 3.03 -14.27 -8.62
N THR A 37 3.54 -13.08 -8.26
CA THR A 37 4.57 -12.88 -7.24
C THR A 37 4.06 -13.20 -5.84
N ILE A 38 2.76 -13.06 -5.60
CA ILE A 38 2.08 -13.45 -4.36
C ILE A 38 0.91 -14.38 -4.68
N THR A 39 0.56 -15.25 -3.74
CA THR A 39 -0.63 -16.10 -3.86
C THR A 39 -1.92 -15.29 -3.64
N VAL A 40 -3.06 -15.86 -4.05
CA VAL A 40 -4.37 -15.22 -3.86
C VAL A 40 -4.72 -15.08 -2.37
N SER A 41 -4.35 -16.06 -1.54
CA SER A 41 -4.56 -16.02 -0.09
C SER A 41 -3.76 -14.88 0.56
N THR A 42 -2.48 -14.77 0.21
CA THR A 42 -1.60 -13.66 0.65
C THR A 42 -2.14 -12.31 0.21
N TYR A 43 -2.58 -12.18 -1.05
CA TYR A 43 -3.22 -10.96 -1.56
C TYR A 43 -4.42 -10.54 -0.71
N ARG A 44 -5.34 -11.47 -0.39
CA ARG A 44 -6.55 -11.17 0.41
C ARG A 44 -6.18 -10.72 1.82
N ASN A 45 -5.20 -11.36 2.45
CA ASN A 45 -4.72 -10.98 3.78
C ASN A 45 -4.12 -9.57 3.78
N LEU A 46 -3.17 -9.31 2.87
CA LEU A 46 -2.52 -8.00 2.72
C LEU A 46 -3.52 -6.89 2.36
N TYR A 47 -4.54 -7.19 1.56
CA TYR A 47 -5.59 -6.23 1.20
C TYR A 47 -6.41 -5.80 2.43
N ARG A 48 -6.74 -6.73 3.33
CA ARG A 48 -7.41 -6.41 4.60
C ARG A 48 -6.51 -5.63 5.53
N LYS A 49 -5.22 -6.01 5.64
CA LYS A 49 -4.21 -5.28 6.42
C LYS A 49 -4.03 -3.83 5.93
N ALA A 50 -4.01 -3.62 4.61
CA ALA A 50 -3.95 -2.29 4.02
C ALA A 50 -5.17 -1.43 4.39
N LYS A 51 -6.38 -2.01 4.43
CA LYS A 51 -7.60 -1.31 4.89
C LYS A 51 -7.47 -0.82 6.34
N GLY A 52 -6.81 -1.59 7.20
CA GLY A 52 -6.56 -1.26 8.60
C GLY A 52 -5.45 -0.23 8.86
N VAL A 53 -4.92 0.44 7.83
CA VAL A 53 -3.86 1.48 7.95
C VAL A 53 -2.54 0.94 8.54
N ILE A 54 -2.31 -0.37 8.46
CA ILE A 54 -1.08 -1.01 8.97
C ILE A 54 0.17 -0.53 8.20
N PHE A 55 0.04 -0.26 6.91
CA PHE A 55 1.19 0.15 6.06
C PHE A 55 1.27 1.67 5.92
N ARG A 56 2.46 2.25 6.14
CA ARG A 56 2.69 3.70 5.98
C ARG A 56 2.86 4.17 4.55
N SER A 57 3.34 3.29 3.70
CA SER A 57 3.63 3.54 2.29
C SER A 57 3.54 2.23 1.50
N VAL A 58 3.76 2.30 0.20
CA VAL A 58 3.93 1.10 -0.63
C VAL A 58 5.23 0.39 -0.28
N ALA A 59 6.29 1.13 0.06
CA ALA A 59 7.57 0.57 0.48
C ALA A 59 7.47 -0.22 1.79
N ASP A 60 6.75 0.30 2.79
CA ASP A 60 6.48 -0.43 4.05
C ASP A 60 5.77 -1.76 3.78
N MET A 61 4.79 -1.75 2.87
CA MET A 61 4.06 -2.96 2.49
C MET A 61 4.97 -3.98 1.78
N GLU A 62 5.87 -3.52 0.90
CA GLU A 62 6.85 -4.41 0.24
C GLU A 62 7.88 -4.96 1.21
N ARG A 63 8.34 -4.14 2.15
CA ARG A 63 9.24 -4.58 3.21
C ARG A 63 8.59 -5.67 4.04
N TYR A 64 7.34 -5.47 4.46
CA TYR A 64 6.57 -6.48 5.18
C TYR A 64 6.43 -7.79 4.39
N ILE A 65 6.16 -7.71 3.08
CA ILE A 65 6.08 -8.90 2.20
C ILE A 65 7.40 -9.66 2.17
N ASN A 66 8.53 -8.95 2.13
CA ASN A 66 9.86 -9.56 2.12
C ASN A 66 10.23 -10.13 3.49
N GLU A 67 10.04 -9.38 4.57
CA GLU A 67 10.34 -9.81 5.94
C GLU A 67 9.54 -11.06 6.37
N ASN A 68 8.34 -11.24 5.81
CA ASN A 68 7.46 -12.38 6.13
C ASN A 68 7.51 -13.48 5.05
N ASP A 69 8.46 -13.42 4.10
CA ASP A 69 8.60 -14.41 3.01
C ASP A 69 7.29 -14.69 2.25
N LEU A 70 6.43 -13.68 2.13
CA LEU A 70 5.09 -13.82 1.54
C LEU A 70 5.12 -13.88 0.00
N ARG A 71 6.31 -13.78 -0.59
CA ARG A 71 6.51 -13.99 -2.02
C ARG A 71 6.34 -15.46 -2.34
N ARG A 72 5.68 -15.74 -3.46
CA ARG A 72 5.59 -17.08 -4.01
C ARG A 72 7.01 -17.55 -4.31
N ARG A 73 7.49 -18.54 -3.55
CA ARG A 73 8.71 -19.28 -3.89
C ARG A 73 8.42 -20.01 -5.20
N THR A 74 9.06 -19.57 -6.29
CA THR A 74 9.07 -20.32 -7.53
C THR A 74 9.95 -21.53 -7.28
N PHE A 75 9.34 -22.66 -6.97
CA PHE A 75 10.00 -23.95 -7.18
C PHE A 75 10.14 -24.07 -8.69
N GLY A 76 11.38 -23.91 -9.17
CA GLY A 76 11.79 -24.40 -10.48
C GLY A 76 11.92 -25.91 -10.40
#